data_AF-A3LWS2-F1
#
_entry.id   AF-A3LWS2-F1
#
_cell.length_a   1.000
_cell.length_b   1.000
_cell.length_c   1.000
_cell.angle_alpha   90.00
_cell.angle_beta   90.00
_cell.angle_gamma   90.00
#
_symmetry.space_group_name_H-M   'P 1'
#
loop_
_entity.id
_entity.type
_entity.pdbx_description
1 polymer ?
#
loop_
_entity_poly.entity_id
_entity_poly.type
_entity_poly.pdbx_seq_one_letter_code
_entity_poly.pdbx_strand_id
1 'polypeptide(L)'
;PVYAVACATNTTLQMTLQDTILRDSNNRIGSIVSGHQFQFDGPVPQHGAIYAAGWYITEHAQLALGNSTEFYQCASGDFYNLYHEPIGLQCNPVVLDVVELIEC
;
A
#
# COMPACT_ATOMS: atom_id res chain seq x y z
N PRO A 1 -3.98 -3.53 16.32
CA PRO A 1 -3.79 -5.00 16.24
C PRO A 1 -4.46 -5.51 14.95
N VAL A 2 -3.92 -6.55 14.30
CA VAL A 2 -4.54 -7.15 13.10
C VAL A 2 -5.48 -8.27 13.55
N TYR A 3 -6.74 -8.25 13.12
CA TYR A 3 -7.79 -9.14 13.63
C TYR A 3 -8.28 -10.18 12.61
N ALA A 4 -7.90 -10.03 11.34
CA ALA A 4 -8.32 -10.89 10.26
C ALA A 4 -7.12 -11.66 9.70
N VAL A 5 -7.37 -12.91 9.29
CA VAL A 5 -6.36 -13.80 8.70
C VAL A 5 -6.74 -14.16 7.28
N ALA A 6 -5.73 -14.34 6.41
CA ALA A 6 -5.91 -14.86 5.06
C ALA A 6 -4.85 -15.91 4.72
N CYS A 7 -5.22 -16.93 3.95
CA CYS A 7 -4.26 -17.91 3.44
C CYS A 7 -3.31 -17.26 2.43
N ALA A 8 -2.01 -17.37 2.68
CA ALA A 8 -1.00 -16.92 1.74
C ALA A 8 -0.99 -17.80 0.49
N THR A 9 -1.01 -17.19 -0.69
CA THR A 9 -0.71 -17.86 -1.96
C THR A 9 0.57 -17.28 -2.56
N ASN A 10 1.07 -17.90 -3.62
CA ASN A 10 2.21 -17.40 -4.39
C ASN A 10 1.95 -16.06 -5.10
N THR A 11 0.68 -15.63 -5.20
CA THR A 11 0.28 -14.35 -5.80
C THR A 11 -0.18 -13.32 -4.78
N THR A 12 -0.28 -13.69 -3.50
CA THR A 12 -0.63 -12.74 -2.43
C THR A 12 0.48 -11.70 -2.27
N LEU A 13 0.11 -10.42 -2.30
CA LEU A 13 1.00 -9.34 -1.92
C LEU A 13 1.30 -9.45 -0.42
N GLN A 14 2.50 -9.91 -0.09
CA GLN A 14 2.98 -9.98 1.29
C GLN A 14 3.81 -8.74 1.59
N MET A 15 3.61 -8.14 2.75
CA MET A 15 4.27 -6.90 3.14
C MET A 15 4.76 -6.98 4.58
N THR A 16 5.86 -6.28 4.84
CA THR A 16 6.40 -6.05 6.17
C THR A 16 6.46 -4.55 6.43
N LEU A 17 6.12 -4.15 7.66
CA LEU A 17 6.18 -2.77 8.09
C LEU A 17 7.14 -2.66 9.26
N GLN A 18 8.26 -1.97 9.04
CA GLN A 18 9.29 -1.76 10.04
C GLN A 18 9.82 -0.33 9.93
N ASP A 19 9.97 0.35 11.08
CA ASP A 19 10.48 1.74 11.14
C ASP A 19 9.73 2.70 10.20
N THR A 20 8.41 2.49 10.06
CA THR A 20 7.50 3.20 9.14
C THR A 20 7.78 2.99 7.64
N ILE A 21 8.62 2.03 7.28
CA ILE A 21 8.95 1.64 5.91
C ILE A 21 8.19 0.35 5.59
N LEU A 22 7.39 0.39 4.52
CA LEU A 22 6.67 -0.76 4.01
C LEU A 22 7.51 -1.46 2.93
N ARG A 23 7.69 -2.78 3.04
CA ARG A 23 8.44 -3.59 2.07
C ARG A 23 7.65 -4.79 1.62
N ASP A 24 7.70 -5.12 0.33
CA ASP A 24 7.12 -6.37 -0.16
C ASP A 24 8.07 -7.56 0.03
N SER A 25 7.61 -8.76 -0.35
CA SER A 25 8.40 -10.00 -0.30
C SER A 25 9.67 -9.99 -1.16
N ASN A 26 9.74 -9.11 -2.17
CA ASN A 26 10.92 -8.90 -3.01
C ASN A 26 11.84 -7.79 -2.47
N ASN A 27 11.61 -7.31 -1.24
CA ASN A 27 12.35 -6.24 -0.59
C ASN A 27 12.27 -4.89 -1.34
N ARG A 28 11.22 -4.69 -2.15
CA ARG A 28 10.89 -3.40 -2.76
C ARG A 28 10.17 -2.54 -1.73
N ILE A 29 10.43 -1.24 -1.76
CA ILE A 29 9.85 -0.25 -0.86
C ILE A 29 8.52 0.23 -1.42
N GLY A 30 7.47 0.12 -0.61
CA GLY A 30 6.18 0.74 -0.86
C GLY A 30 6.30 2.25 -0.76
N SER A 31 6.05 2.94 -1.86
CA SER A 31 6.22 4.38 -1.97
C SER A 31 5.08 5.04 -2.75
N ILE A 32 4.87 6.32 -2.48
CA ILE A 32 4.07 7.20 -3.33
C ILE A 32 5.01 7.90 -4.28
N VAL A 33 4.88 7.64 -5.57
CA VAL A 33 5.73 8.28 -6.60
C VAL A 33 5.18 9.64 -7.04
N SER A 34 5.93 10.36 -7.88
CA SER A 34 5.56 11.71 -8.34
C SER A 34 4.21 11.78 -9.08
N GLY A 35 3.73 10.65 -9.62
CA GLY A 35 2.38 10.52 -10.18
C GLY A 35 1.30 10.20 -9.14
N HIS A 36 1.60 10.34 -7.85
CA HIS A 36 0.74 10.07 -6.70
C HIS A 36 0.32 8.60 -6.51
N GLN A 37 0.83 7.71 -7.37
CA GLN A 37 0.57 6.27 -7.34
C GLN A 37 1.30 5.61 -6.17
N PHE A 38 0.61 4.72 -5.48
CA PHE A 38 1.20 3.78 -4.55
C PHE A 38 1.74 2.57 -5.30
N GLN A 39 3.06 2.38 -5.26
CA GLN A 39 3.74 1.26 -5.90
C GLN A 39 4.94 0.77 -5.10
N PHE A 40 5.43 -0.41 -5.47
CA PHE A 40 6.62 -1.03 -4.86
C PHE A 40 7.80 -0.93 -5.82
N ASP A 41 8.75 -0.05 -5.48
CA ASP A 41 10.01 0.15 -6.21
C ASP A 41 11.19 -0.26 -5.33
N GLY A 42 12.26 -0.77 -5.91
CA GLY A 42 13.38 -1.15 -5.07
C GLY A 42 14.57 -1.74 -5.79
N PRO A 43 15.71 -1.82 -5.08
CA PRO A 43 15.85 -1.74 -3.61
C PRO A 43 15.84 -0.33 -3.01
N VAL A 44 15.88 0.72 -3.84
CA VAL A 44 15.73 2.12 -3.46
C VAL A 44 14.47 2.67 -4.16
N PRO A 45 13.70 3.59 -3.53
CA PRO A 45 12.54 4.19 -4.19
C PRO A 45 12.95 4.91 -5.47
N GLN A 46 12.02 5.03 -6.42
CA GLN A 46 12.25 5.78 -7.64
C GLN A 46 12.62 7.26 -7.32
N HIS A 47 13.50 7.84 -8.13
CA HIS A 47 13.80 9.27 -8.03
C HIS A 47 12.52 10.10 -8.16
N GLY A 48 12.28 11.00 -7.21
CA GLY A 48 11.06 11.80 -7.13
C GLY A 48 9.90 11.14 -6.37
N ALA A 49 10.15 10.06 -5.62
CA ALA A 49 9.18 9.55 -4.65
C ALA A 49 8.81 10.63 -3.63
N ILE A 50 7.50 10.84 -3.44
CA ILE A 50 6.93 11.80 -2.50
C ILE A 50 7.01 11.23 -1.08
N TYR A 51 6.67 9.95 -0.93
CA TYR A 51 6.73 9.24 0.35
C TYR A 51 7.38 7.87 0.17
N ALA A 52 8.35 7.54 1.01
CA ALA A 52 8.97 6.21 1.09
C ALA A 52 8.96 5.63 2.52
N ALA A 53 8.43 6.39 3.47
CA ALA A 53 8.29 6.08 4.88
C ALA A 53 7.08 6.84 5.44
N GLY A 54 6.80 6.71 6.74
CA GLY A 54 5.62 7.30 7.38
C GLY A 54 4.37 6.42 7.28
N TRP A 55 4.53 5.16 6.90
CA TRP A 55 3.48 4.15 6.94
C TRP A 55 3.25 3.68 8.38
N TYR A 56 2.00 3.41 8.75
CA TYR A 56 1.65 2.76 10.01
C TYR A 56 0.34 1.98 9.86
N ILE A 57 0.07 1.10 10.83
CA ILE A 57 -1.19 0.36 10.91
C ILE A 57 -2.01 0.95 12.05
N THR A 58 -3.25 1.32 11.78
CA THR A 58 -4.15 1.90 12.79
C THR A 58 -4.62 0.85 13.80
N GLU A 59 -5.29 1.29 14.85
CA GLU A 59 -5.93 0.39 15.82
C GLU A 59 -7.02 -0.51 15.18
N HIS A 60 -7.60 -0.07 14.06
CA HIS A 60 -8.60 -0.79 13.28
C HIS A 60 -8.01 -1.68 12.18
N ALA A 61 -6.70 -1.97 12.23
CA ALA A 61 -5.99 -2.77 11.24
C ALA A 61 -6.00 -2.17 9.82
N GLN A 62 -6.05 -0.85 9.69
CA GLN A 62 -5.99 -0.18 8.38
C GLN A 62 -4.58 0.33 8.10
N LEU A 63 -4.14 0.23 6.85
CA LEU A 63 -2.91 0.88 6.41
C LEU A 63 -3.15 2.38 6.34
N ALA A 64 -2.21 3.14 6.89
CA ALA A 64 -2.24 4.59 6.89
C ALA A 64 -0.90 5.16 6.45
N LEU A 65 -0.94 6.35 5.86
CA LEU A 65 0.22 7.15 5.50
C LEU A 65 0.10 8.52 6.16
N GLY A 66 1.03 8.86 7.05
CA GLY A 66 0.99 10.12 7.81
C GLY A 66 -0.18 10.17 8.80
N ASN A 67 -1.27 10.85 8.45
CA ASN A 67 -2.48 10.96 9.26
C ASN A 67 -3.76 10.54 8.50
N SER A 68 -3.61 9.89 7.33
CA SER A 68 -4.71 9.48 6.49
C SER A 68 -4.73 7.95 6.28
N THR A 69 -5.92 7.38 6.31
CA THR A 69 -6.24 6.01 5.86
C THR A 69 -6.95 5.99 4.51
N GLU A 70 -7.25 7.16 3.94
CA GLU A 70 -7.96 7.29 2.68
C GLU A 70 -6.96 7.23 1.53
N PHE A 71 -7.16 6.24 0.67
CA PHE A 71 -6.50 6.09 -0.62
C PHE A 71 -7.54 6.16 -1.73
N TYR A 72 -7.09 6.10 -2.98
CA TYR A 72 -7.95 6.18 -4.14
C TYR A 72 -7.63 5.06 -5.11
N GLN A 73 -8.64 4.31 -5.54
CA GLN A 73 -8.51 3.38 -6.65
C GLN A 73 -9.00 4.06 -7.93
N CYS A 74 -8.19 4.03 -8.99
CA CYS A 74 -8.55 4.61 -10.28
C CYS A 74 -8.45 3.55 -11.37
N ALA A 75 -9.52 3.40 -12.15
CA ALA A 75 -9.56 2.46 -13.27
C ALA A 75 -8.50 2.81 -14.33
N SER A 76 -7.78 1.80 -14.80
CA SER A 76 -6.71 1.89 -15.79
C SER A 76 -6.79 0.69 -16.75
N GLY A 77 -7.75 0.70 -17.66
CA GLY A 77 -8.07 -0.47 -18.48
C GLY A 77 -8.82 -1.51 -17.65
N ASP A 78 -8.33 -2.75 -17.63
CA ASP A 78 -8.98 -3.88 -16.94
C ASP A 78 -8.57 -4.02 -15.45
N PHE A 79 -7.80 -3.08 -14.92
CA PHE A 79 -7.33 -3.10 -13.53
C PHE A 79 -7.41 -1.72 -12.88
N TYR A 80 -7.16 -1.67 -11.57
CA TYR A 80 -7.15 -0.45 -10.78
C TYR A 80 -5.75 -0.19 -10.23
N ASN A 81 -5.32 1.06 -10.32
CA ASN A 81 -4.13 1.53 -9.62
C ASN A 81 -4.54 2.23 -8.32
N LEU A 82 -3.68 2.16 -7.30
CA LEU A 82 -3.88 2.83 -6.01
C LEU A 82 -3.09 4.13 -5.97
N TYR A 83 -3.68 5.15 -5.35
CA TYR A 83 -3.10 6.49 -5.21
C TYR A 83 -3.36 7.04 -3.81
N HIS A 84 -2.50 7.93 -3.34
CA HIS A 84 -2.73 8.64 -2.07
C HIS A 84 -3.67 9.85 -2.21
N GLU A 85 -3.98 10.26 -3.44
CA GLU A 85 -4.93 11.33 -3.76
C GLU A 85 -5.60 11.05 -5.12
N PRO A 86 -6.78 11.61 -5.41
CA PRO A 86 -7.47 11.34 -6.65
C PRO A 86 -6.79 12.08 -7.82
N ILE A 87 -6.40 11.32 -8.85
CA ILE A 87 -5.76 11.87 -10.06
C ILE A 87 -6.75 12.11 -11.22
N GLY A 88 -8.05 11.85 -11.01
CA GLY A 88 -9.09 11.98 -12.02
C GLY A 88 -10.48 11.60 -11.53
N LEU A 89 -11.50 11.86 -12.33
CA LEU A 89 -12.90 11.64 -11.98
C LEU A 89 -13.29 10.15 -11.87
N GLN A 90 -12.49 9.26 -12.44
CA GLN A 90 -12.67 7.81 -12.36
C GLN A 90 -12.19 7.21 -11.03
N CYS A 91 -11.57 8.03 -10.17
CA CYS A 91 -11.01 7.60 -8.90
C CYS A 91 -12.09 7.54 -7.81
N ASN A 92 -12.09 6.45 -7.04
CA ASN A 92 -13.00 6.27 -5.91
C ASN A 92 -12.20 6.07 -4.63
N PRO A 93 -12.64 6.64 -3.49
CA PRO A 93 -11.96 6.46 -2.21
C PRO A 93 -12.01 5.00 -1.78
N VAL A 94 -10.91 4.53 -1.20
CA VAL A 94 -10.75 3.19 -0.65
C VAL A 94 -9.95 3.24 0.65
N VAL A 95 -10.20 2.27 1.52
CA VAL A 95 -9.39 2.01 2.70
C VAL A 95 -8.76 0.63 2.55
N LEU A 96 -7.51 0.51 2.97
CA LEU A 96 -6.74 -0.73 2.85
C LEU A 96 -6.71 -1.42 4.20
N ASP A 97 -7.47 -2.51 4.34
CA ASP A 97 -7.42 -3.36 5.53
C ASP A 97 -6.22 -4.30 5.47
N VAL A 98 -5.53 -4.44 6.60
CA VAL A 98 -4.39 -5.34 6.78
C VAL A 98 -4.86 -6.62 7.43
N VAL A 99 -4.42 -7.74 6.86
CA VAL A 99 -4.70 -9.09 7.37
C VAL A 99 -3.38 -9.81 7.65
N GLU A 100 -3.39 -10.72 8.60
CA GLU A 100 -2.28 -11.61 8.87
C GLU A 100 -2.29 -12.75 7.84
N LEU A 101 -1.15 -12.99 7.21
CA LEU A 101 -1.01 -14.06 6.23
C LEU A 101 -0.52 -15.33 6.93
N ILE A 102 -1.28 -16.41 6.78
CA ILE A 102 -0.95 -17.73 7.35
C ILE A 102 -0.70 -18.76 6.24
N GLU A 103 0.11 -19.77 6.55
CA GLU A 103 0.19 -20.97 5.72
C GLU A 103 -1.06 -21.83 5.95
N CYS A 104 -1.70 -22.17 4.84
CA CYS A 104 -2.78 -23.13 4.72
C CYS A 104 -2.28 -24.19 3.71
#